data_AF-G2QZ91-F1
#
_entry.id   AF-G2QZ91-F1
#
_cell.length_a   1.000
_cell.length_b   1.000
_cell.length_c   1.000
_cell.angle_alpha   90.00
_cell.angle_beta   90.00
_cell.angle_gamma   90.00
#
_symmetry.space_group_name_H-M   'P 1'
#
loop_
_entity.id
_entity.type
_entity.pdbx_description
1 polymer ?
#
loop_
_entity_poly.entity_id
_entity_poly.type
_entity_poly.pdbx_seq_one_letter_code
_entity_poly.pdbx_strand_id
1 'polypeptide(L)'
;MSYNPRMSILPAAQQQSRSRKKEEEAAYANMRLPDREIVGCINEMGIPFTVADLQKPNPMQVQMIFEWFGELLMNKTRQTVDPAMRAAAEDICGDFGDALMPPDTRNLMGFFASLQRLMFDCGVHDFGFSDLYKPTHDRLVKIFSYVINFVRFRESQTGVIDEHCNRAEGTKARIEQLYAENQNMEAQLDDMRANRRQMEALVAEKTRRNEELKKRLLELRRNQEKVAARLENAKTKKGELAAELEEKTAAKIALQKESAKLRPYTLQSPSALQASLTELSNTLNNNKAQIDSLDRRARALQTSSDSFAVVCSDVASCIKLLEEIAVELAKEEEDNAKNAKQRDALTERGANVREVERTEALLQRQLAKWTERTETLRAQSQEKAQRAREKMEELRAVHKTLTEERSEKGKDIERRRVRIEQIEKKVCALPGEVHRKPADMRFRCWISRRTSRMRCTPHMTSTSSWRPTSSSTSLKWSRPSEPAGSEIMSLCGRMGTVRLAAICVLKDWNRYP
;
A
#
# COMPACT_ATOMS: atom_id res chain seq x y z
N MET A 1 -8.26 -41.67 92.62
CA MET A 1 -8.12 -40.32 92.05
C MET A 1 -6.78 -40.24 91.33
N SER A 2 -6.79 -40.10 90.00
CA SER A 2 -5.63 -39.62 89.24
C SER A 2 -6.15 -39.06 87.92
N TYR A 3 -6.11 -37.74 87.84
CA TYR A 3 -6.62 -36.88 86.77
C TYR A 3 -5.72 -36.97 85.53
N ASN A 4 -6.30 -37.09 84.34
CA ASN A 4 -5.57 -37.14 83.06
C ASN A 4 -5.63 -35.74 82.40
N PRO A 5 -4.51 -35.09 82.03
CA PRO A 5 -4.54 -33.74 81.47
C PRO A 5 -4.86 -33.78 79.97
N ARG A 6 -5.88 -33.00 79.56
CA ARG A 6 -6.28 -32.76 78.17
C ARG A 6 -5.11 -32.15 77.37
N MET A 7 -4.70 -32.80 76.28
CA MET A 7 -3.92 -32.17 75.21
C MET A 7 -4.81 -31.24 74.36
N SER A 8 -4.34 -30.02 74.15
CA SER A 8 -4.96 -29.01 73.29
C SER A 8 -4.62 -29.29 71.82
N ILE A 9 -5.64 -29.57 71.01
CA ILE A 9 -5.55 -29.64 69.54
C ILE A 9 -5.81 -28.23 69.02
N LEU A 10 -4.76 -27.49 68.66
CA LEU A 10 -4.88 -26.27 67.85
C LEU A 10 -4.93 -26.66 66.36
N PRO A 11 -5.78 -26.03 65.52
CA PRO A 11 -5.92 -26.44 64.12
C PRO A 11 -4.73 -26.04 63.24
N ALA A 12 -4.22 -26.97 62.43
CA ALA A 12 -3.12 -26.78 61.47
C ALA A 12 -3.40 -25.73 60.36
N ALA A 13 -4.64 -25.26 60.21
CA ALA A 13 -5.03 -24.24 59.23
C ALA A 13 -4.33 -22.87 59.46
N GLN A 14 -3.88 -22.58 60.68
CA GLN A 14 -3.27 -21.29 61.02
C GLN A 14 -1.78 -21.20 60.62
N GLN A 15 -1.13 -22.35 60.33
CA GLN A 15 0.27 -22.38 59.88
C GLN A 15 0.40 -22.16 58.36
N GLN A 16 -0.52 -22.70 57.54
CA GLN A 16 -0.53 -22.48 56.08
C GLN A 16 -0.88 -21.04 55.68
N SER A 17 -1.73 -20.35 56.45
CA SER A 17 -2.04 -18.93 56.19
C SER A 17 -0.87 -18.00 56.54
N ARG A 18 -0.07 -18.36 57.56
CA ARG A 18 1.14 -17.62 57.93
C ARG A 18 2.27 -17.77 56.91
N SER A 19 2.43 -18.95 56.30
CA SER A 19 3.44 -19.15 55.25
C SER A 19 3.10 -18.38 53.97
N ARG A 20 1.85 -18.43 53.49
CA ARG A 20 1.39 -17.62 52.34
C ARG A 20 1.54 -16.11 52.58
N LYS A 21 1.15 -15.63 53.76
CA LYS A 21 1.30 -14.21 54.13
C LYS A 21 2.76 -13.76 54.15
N LYS A 22 3.68 -14.65 54.54
CA LYS A 22 5.13 -14.39 54.55
C LYS A 22 5.74 -14.39 53.14
N GLU A 23 5.22 -15.23 52.23
CA GLU A 23 5.60 -15.22 50.81
C GLU A 23 5.09 -13.96 50.09
N GLU A 24 3.86 -13.54 50.37
CA GLU A 24 3.28 -12.28 49.86
C GLU A 24 4.04 -11.04 50.35
N GLU A 25 4.47 -11.02 51.62
CA GLU A 25 5.32 -9.96 52.16
C GLU A 25 6.72 -9.95 51.54
N ALA A 26 7.30 -11.11 51.25
CA ALA A 26 8.61 -11.21 50.58
C ALA A 26 8.53 -10.81 49.10
N ALA A 27 7.46 -11.18 48.40
CA ALA A 27 7.18 -10.72 47.04
C ALA A 27 6.98 -9.20 47.00
N TYR A 28 6.25 -8.65 47.98
CA TYR A 28 6.08 -7.21 48.13
C TYR A 28 7.41 -6.48 48.41
N ALA A 29 8.28 -7.04 49.24
CA ALA A 29 9.59 -6.44 49.52
C ALA A 29 10.47 -6.32 48.27
N ASN A 30 10.36 -7.28 47.34
CA ASN A 30 11.09 -7.24 46.07
C ASN A 30 10.44 -6.33 45.02
N MET A 31 9.12 -6.10 45.11
CA MET A 31 8.36 -5.29 44.15
C MET A 31 8.17 -3.83 44.59
N ARG A 32 8.46 -3.49 45.85
CA ARG A 32 8.27 -2.15 46.40
C ARG A 32 9.27 -1.17 45.81
N LEU A 33 8.75 -0.12 45.17
CA LEU A 33 9.54 0.98 44.63
C LEU A 33 9.70 2.09 45.69
N PRO A 34 10.81 2.85 45.66
CA PRO A 34 10.96 4.01 46.53
C PRO A 34 9.99 5.12 46.11
N ASP A 35 9.49 5.87 47.09
CA ASP A 35 8.52 6.96 46.91
C ASP A 35 8.90 7.96 45.80
N ARG A 36 10.20 8.20 45.61
CA ARG A 36 10.72 9.10 44.55
C ARG A 36 10.56 8.51 43.14
N GLU A 37 10.71 7.20 42.97
CA GLU A 37 10.53 6.54 41.68
C GLU A 37 9.04 6.45 41.32
N ILE A 38 8.18 6.18 42.30
CA ILE A 38 6.72 6.18 42.11
C ILE A 38 6.26 7.55 41.62
N VAL A 39 6.73 8.62 42.27
CA VAL A 39 6.44 10.00 41.87
C VAL A 39 7.04 10.32 40.50
N GLY A 40 8.24 9.84 40.19
CA GLY A 40 8.88 10.00 38.88
C GLY A 40 8.03 9.40 37.75
N CYS A 41 7.63 8.13 37.88
CA CYS A 41 6.81 7.46 36.88
C CYS A 41 5.42 8.10 36.73
N ILE A 42 4.79 8.54 37.83
CA ILE A 42 3.48 9.24 37.76
C ILE A 42 3.60 10.58 37.03
N ASN A 43 4.69 11.32 37.23
CA ASN A 43 4.94 12.57 36.50
C ASN A 43 5.28 12.32 35.02
N GLU A 44 5.98 11.24 34.69
CA GLU A 44 6.24 10.82 33.31
C GLU A 44 4.94 10.49 32.56
N MET A 45 3.93 9.99 33.28
CA MET A 45 2.57 9.78 32.76
C MET A 45 1.74 11.07 32.63
N GLY A 46 2.31 12.25 32.94
CA GLY A 46 1.68 13.55 32.70
C GLY A 46 0.84 14.11 33.85
N ILE A 47 0.83 13.45 35.02
CA ILE A 47 0.09 13.92 36.20
C ILE A 47 1.06 14.61 37.17
N PRO A 48 0.89 15.91 37.50
CA PRO A 48 1.75 16.59 38.45
C PRO A 48 1.53 16.01 39.85
N PHE A 49 2.50 15.26 40.34
CA PHE A 49 2.44 14.56 41.62
C PHE A 49 3.73 14.80 42.41
N THR A 50 3.62 15.11 43.70
CA THR A 50 4.80 15.35 44.56
C THR A 50 4.93 14.28 45.65
N VAL A 51 6.13 14.17 46.23
CA VAL A 51 6.38 13.24 47.36
C VAL A 51 5.54 13.61 48.59
N ALA A 52 5.19 14.89 48.76
CA ALA A 52 4.31 15.34 49.83
C ALA A 52 2.86 14.86 49.63
N ASP A 53 2.39 14.84 48.38
CA ASP A 53 1.06 14.34 48.00
C ASP A 53 0.98 12.82 48.17
N LEU A 54 2.08 12.10 48.00
CA LEU A 54 2.13 10.66 48.30
C LEU A 54 2.01 10.41 49.82
N GLN A 55 2.70 11.18 50.65
CA GLN A 55 2.65 11.04 52.12
C GLN A 55 1.29 11.43 52.71
N LYS A 56 0.60 12.40 52.11
CA LYS A 56 -0.76 12.81 52.46
C LYS A 56 -1.64 12.76 51.21
N PRO A 57 -2.15 11.58 50.85
CA PRO A 57 -2.88 11.39 49.61
C PRO A 57 -4.22 12.13 49.62
N ASN A 58 -4.40 13.00 48.62
CA ASN A 58 -5.68 13.64 48.34
C ASN A 58 -6.57 12.67 47.54
N PRO A 59 -7.76 12.29 48.06
CA PRO A 59 -8.67 11.36 47.37
C PRO A 59 -8.98 11.75 45.92
N MET A 60 -9.12 13.06 45.64
CA MET A 60 -9.44 13.55 44.30
C MET A 60 -8.28 13.32 43.31
N GLN A 61 -7.04 13.57 43.74
CA GLN A 61 -5.86 13.34 42.89
C GLN A 61 -5.61 11.85 42.66
N VAL A 62 -5.84 11.03 43.69
CA VAL A 62 -5.71 9.57 43.60
C VAL A 62 -6.74 8.97 42.64
N GLN A 63 -7.98 9.46 42.68
CA GLN A 63 -9.02 9.05 41.74
C GLN A 63 -8.64 9.39 40.29
N MET A 64 -8.12 10.60 40.04
CA MET A 64 -7.64 11.01 38.72
C MET A 64 -6.50 10.10 38.23
N ILE A 65 -5.55 9.75 39.10
CA ILE A 65 -4.45 8.82 38.76
C ILE A 65 -4.99 7.43 38.38
N PHE A 66 -5.96 6.90 39.12
CA PHE A 66 -6.56 5.61 38.78
C PHE A 66 -7.38 5.67 37.49
N GLU A 67 -8.08 6.78 37.21
CA GLU A 67 -8.79 6.99 35.94
C GLU A 67 -7.82 6.94 34.76
N TRP A 68 -6.68 7.62 34.87
CA TRP A 68 -5.62 7.56 33.89
C TRP A 68 -5.04 6.14 33.71
N PHE A 69 -4.82 5.39 34.79
CA PHE A 69 -4.41 3.99 34.66
C PHE A 69 -5.46 3.13 33.95
N GLY A 70 -6.75 3.37 34.21
CA GLY A 70 -7.86 2.70 33.51
C GLY A 70 -7.90 3.03 32.01
N GLU A 71 -7.62 4.28 31.65
CA GLU A 71 -7.50 4.72 30.26
C GLU A 71 -6.26 4.09 29.60
N LEU A 72 -5.09 4.18 30.20
CA LEU A 72 -3.83 3.71 29.61
C LEU A 72 -3.77 2.18 29.45
N LEU A 73 -4.26 1.42 30.44
CA LEU A 73 -4.14 -0.04 30.46
C LEU A 73 -5.34 -0.75 29.83
N MET A 74 -6.54 -0.19 29.94
CA MET A 74 -7.77 -0.84 29.47
C MET A 74 -8.46 -0.09 28.32
N ASN A 75 -8.00 1.11 27.92
CA ASN A 75 -8.70 2.03 27.02
C ASN A 75 -10.15 2.29 27.46
N LYS A 76 -10.40 2.26 28.77
CA LYS A 76 -11.72 2.49 29.36
C LYS A 76 -11.83 3.92 29.86
N THR A 77 -12.50 4.76 29.08
CA THR A 77 -12.89 6.11 29.50
C THR A 77 -14.31 6.12 30.03
N ARG A 78 -14.68 7.18 30.77
CA ARG A 78 -16.06 7.45 31.20
C ARG A 78 -17.07 7.33 30.04
N GLN A 79 -16.67 7.69 28.82
CA GLN A 79 -17.52 7.61 27.62
C GLN A 79 -17.73 6.19 27.09
N THR A 80 -16.80 5.27 27.34
CA THR A 80 -16.95 3.85 26.95
C THR A 80 -17.73 3.03 27.98
N VAL A 81 -17.65 3.42 29.26
CA VAL A 81 -18.30 2.73 30.36
C VAL A 81 -19.78 3.14 30.50
N ASP A 82 -20.11 4.41 30.24
CA ASP A 82 -21.48 4.93 30.41
C ASP A 82 -22.53 4.23 29.51
N PRO A 83 -22.31 3.94 28.23
CA PRO A 83 -23.27 3.21 27.40
C PRO A 83 -23.52 1.78 27.90
N ALA A 84 -22.46 1.07 28.28
CA ALA A 84 -22.56 -0.31 28.77
C ALA A 84 -23.24 -0.37 30.15
N MET A 85 -22.94 0.58 31.04
CA MET A 85 -23.56 0.65 32.37
C MET A 85 -24.99 1.17 32.32
N ARG A 86 -25.33 2.04 31.36
CA ARG A 86 -26.72 2.48 31.11
C ARG A 86 -27.56 1.28 30.64
N ALA A 87 -27.10 0.54 29.64
CA ALA A 87 -27.80 -0.65 29.15
C ALA A 87 -28.00 -1.69 30.27
N ALA A 88 -26.96 -1.96 31.08
CA ALA A 88 -27.07 -2.87 32.21
C ALA A 88 -28.03 -2.38 33.32
N ALA A 89 -28.13 -1.06 33.54
CA ALA A 89 -29.06 -0.48 34.51
C ALA A 89 -30.51 -0.54 34.01
N GLU A 90 -30.74 -0.30 32.71
CA GLU A 90 -32.04 -0.45 32.06
C GLU A 90 -32.51 -1.92 32.09
N ASP A 91 -31.61 -2.90 31.89
CA ASP A 91 -31.93 -4.32 31.98
C ASP A 91 -32.36 -4.78 33.39
N ILE A 92 -31.76 -4.20 34.45
CA ILE A 92 -32.00 -4.62 35.84
C ILE A 92 -33.14 -3.83 36.49
N CYS A 93 -33.23 -2.53 36.22
CA CYS A 93 -34.13 -1.60 36.90
C CYS A 93 -35.25 -1.06 35.98
N GLY A 94 -35.30 -1.45 34.71
CA GLY A 94 -36.29 -0.99 33.73
C GLY A 94 -36.33 0.54 33.61
N ASP A 95 -37.53 1.09 33.46
CA ASP A 95 -37.78 2.53 33.32
C ASP A 95 -37.39 3.37 34.56
N PHE A 96 -37.07 2.71 35.69
CA PHE A 96 -36.57 3.38 36.91
C PHE A 96 -35.04 3.42 37.00
N GLY A 97 -34.33 2.98 35.96
CA GLY A 97 -32.86 2.90 35.94
C GLY A 97 -32.16 4.21 36.33
N ASP A 98 -32.59 5.34 35.77
CA ASP A 98 -32.00 6.65 36.07
C ASP A 98 -32.40 7.22 37.44
N ALA A 99 -33.53 6.78 38.01
CA ALA A 99 -34.03 7.25 39.32
C ALA A 99 -33.44 6.46 40.49
N LEU A 100 -33.25 5.14 40.33
CA LEU A 100 -32.69 4.26 41.36
C LEU A 100 -31.15 4.25 41.34
N MET A 101 -30.54 4.40 40.17
CA MET A 101 -29.09 4.34 39.97
C MET A 101 -28.61 5.59 39.23
N PRO A 102 -28.30 6.70 39.94
CA PRO A 102 -27.85 7.93 39.33
C PRO A 102 -26.66 7.70 38.39
N PRO A 103 -26.55 8.47 37.28
CA PRO A 103 -25.54 8.27 36.25
C PRO A 103 -24.11 8.31 36.79
N ASP A 104 -23.83 9.15 37.79
CA ASP A 104 -22.51 9.21 38.42
C ASP A 104 -22.18 7.96 39.25
N THR A 105 -23.17 7.39 39.94
CA THR A 105 -22.98 6.20 40.79
C THR A 105 -22.78 4.95 39.95
N ARG A 106 -23.58 4.76 38.90
CA ARG A 106 -23.42 3.61 37.99
C ARG A 106 -22.09 3.65 37.23
N ASN A 107 -21.66 4.82 36.77
CA ASN A 107 -20.41 4.97 36.02
C ASN A 107 -19.20 4.76 36.92
N LEU A 108 -19.26 5.27 38.16
CA LEU A 108 -18.23 4.99 39.16
C LEU A 108 -18.16 3.50 39.52
N MET A 109 -19.30 2.82 39.67
CA MET A 109 -19.34 1.38 39.94
C MET A 109 -18.79 0.55 38.76
N GLY A 110 -19.15 0.91 37.52
CA GLY A 110 -18.60 0.25 36.32
C GLY A 110 -17.10 0.47 36.15
N PHE A 111 -16.63 1.67 36.46
CA PHE A 111 -15.21 1.99 36.50
C PHE A 111 -14.49 1.21 37.61
N PHE A 112 -15.04 1.18 38.82
CA PHE A 112 -14.47 0.44 39.95
C PHE A 112 -14.40 -1.07 39.69
N ALA A 113 -15.44 -1.67 39.09
CA ALA A 113 -15.43 -3.08 38.71
C ALA A 113 -14.35 -3.39 37.66
N SER A 114 -14.12 -2.45 36.74
CA SER A 114 -13.04 -2.57 35.75
C SER A 114 -11.66 -2.43 36.40
N LEU A 115 -11.52 -1.48 37.32
CA LEU A 115 -10.29 -1.25 38.08
C LEU A 115 -9.98 -2.44 39.00
N GLN A 116 -10.96 -3.07 39.63
CA GLN A 116 -10.77 -4.28 40.42
C GLN A 116 -10.22 -5.44 39.59
N ARG A 117 -10.72 -5.63 38.37
CA ARG A 117 -10.17 -6.65 37.45
C ARG A 117 -8.72 -6.34 37.08
N LEU A 118 -8.42 -5.08 36.76
CA LEU A 118 -7.05 -4.65 36.50
C LEU A 118 -6.14 -4.88 37.71
N MET A 119 -6.58 -4.53 38.91
CA MET A 119 -5.81 -4.72 40.14
C MET A 119 -5.57 -6.19 40.43
N PHE A 120 -6.56 -7.05 40.14
CA PHE A 120 -6.40 -8.50 40.22
C PHE A 120 -5.31 -9.01 39.26
N ASP A 121 -5.31 -8.54 38.01
CA ASP A 121 -4.29 -8.88 37.01
C ASP A 121 -2.89 -8.35 37.39
N CYS A 122 -2.83 -7.21 38.08
CA CYS A 122 -1.60 -6.66 38.64
C CYS A 122 -1.11 -7.37 39.93
N GLY A 123 -1.88 -8.34 40.46
CA GLY A 123 -1.54 -9.11 41.68
C GLY A 123 -2.02 -8.51 43.01
N VAL A 124 -2.91 -7.50 42.97
CA VAL A 124 -3.55 -6.91 44.15
C VAL A 124 -4.98 -7.44 44.27
N HIS A 125 -5.18 -8.43 45.13
CA HIS A 125 -6.48 -9.09 45.31
C HIS A 125 -7.41 -8.39 46.30
N ASP A 126 -6.90 -7.46 47.10
CA ASP A 126 -7.61 -6.78 48.19
C ASP A 126 -8.03 -5.35 47.85
N PHE A 127 -8.16 -4.97 46.58
CA PHE A 127 -8.54 -3.61 46.19
C PHE A 127 -9.99 -3.25 46.55
N GLY A 128 -10.17 -2.17 47.32
CA GLY A 128 -11.48 -1.75 47.85
C GLY A 128 -11.77 -0.25 47.64
N PHE A 129 -13.02 0.15 47.84
CA PHE A 129 -13.43 1.56 47.79
C PHE A 129 -12.70 2.44 48.83
N SER A 130 -12.16 1.84 49.90
CA SER A 130 -11.29 2.54 50.86
C SER A 130 -10.08 3.18 50.20
N ASP A 131 -9.58 2.59 49.11
CA ASP A 131 -8.34 3.01 48.46
C ASP A 131 -8.54 4.21 47.53
N LEU A 132 -9.79 4.46 47.14
CA LEU A 132 -10.23 5.63 46.40
C LEU A 132 -10.61 6.79 47.32
N TYR A 133 -11.42 6.52 48.35
CA TYR A 133 -12.01 7.58 49.19
C TYR A 133 -11.20 7.91 50.45
N LYS A 134 -10.41 6.96 50.96
CA LYS A 134 -9.57 7.12 52.16
C LYS A 134 -8.19 6.47 51.95
N PRO A 135 -7.43 6.95 50.95
CA PRO A 135 -6.13 6.39 50.66
C PRO A 135 -5.19 6.48 51.87
N THR A 136 -4.47 5.40 52.14
CA THR A 136 -3.38 5.37 53.13
C THR A 136 -2.05 5.30 52.39
N HIS A 137 -1.02 5.99 52.89
CA HIS A 137 0.29 6.07 52.24
C HIS A 137 0.87 4.67 51.95
N ASP A 138 0.93 3.80 52.96
CA ASP A 138 1.52 2.46 52.82
C ASP A 138 0.78 1.58 51.79
N ARG A 139 -0.56 1.67 51.77
CA ARG A 139 -1.38 0.91 50.81
C ARG A 139 -1.30 1.46 49.39
N LEU A 140 -1.24 2.78 49.23
CA LEU A 140 -1.04 3.38 47.90
C LEU A 140 0.34 3.10 47.34
N VAL A 141 1.39 3.18 48.16
CA VAL A 141 2.75 2.81 47.75
C VAL A 141 2.78 1.35 47.29
N LYS A 142 2.05 0.47 48.00
CA LYS A 142 1.87 -0.92 47.57
C LYS A 142 1.21 -1.01 46.20
N ILE A 143 0.00 -0.45 46.06
CA ILE A 143 -0.78 -0.53 44.82
C ILE A 143 -0.02 0.05 43.63
N PHE A 144 0.54 1.27 43.76
CA PHE A 144 1.29 1.89 42.68
C PHE A 144 2.56 1.13 42.32
N SER A 145 3.25 0.51 43.28
CA SER A 145 4.40 -0.33 42.97
C SER A 145 4.01 -1.53 42.08
N TYR A 146 2.92 -2.22 42.39
CA TYR A 146 2.42 -3.34 41.57
C TYR A 146 1.98 -2.88 40.18
N VAL A 147 1.22 -1.77 40.10
CA VAL A 147 0.73 -1.23 38.81
C VAL A 147 1.88 -0.73 37.94
N ILE A 148 2.86 0.00 38.50
CA ILE A 148 4.02 0.49 37.74
C ILE A 148 4.87 -0.68 37.24
N ASN A 149 5.07 -1.72 38.05
CA ASN A 149 5.79 -2.92 37.61
C ASN A 149 5.05 -3.64 36.48
N PHE A 150 3.71 -3.69 36.52
CA PHE A 150 2.89 -4.23 35.44
C PHE A 150 3.02 -3.40 34.15
N VAL A 151 2.98 -2.07 34.25
CA VAL A 151 3.19 -1.17 33.10
C VAL A 151 4.59 -1.38 32.49
N ARG A 152 5.65 -1.41 33.32
CA ARG A 152 7.03 -1.68 32.86
C ARG A 152 7.15 -3.04 32.17
N PHE A 153 6.48 -4.07 32.71
CA PHE A 153 6.44 -5.38 32.08
C PHE A 153 5.74 -5.32 30.71
N ARG A 154 4.59 -4.65 30.62
CA ARG A 154 3.87 -4.45 29.35
C ARG A 154 4.75 -3.74 28.33
N GLU A 155 5.40 -2.64 28.71
CA GLU A 155 6.30 -1.88 27.83
C GLU A 155 7.47 -2.73 27.30
N SER A 156 8.03 -3.59 28.14
CA SER A 156 9.10 -4.51 27.72
C SER A 156 8.63 -5.54 26.68
N GLN A 157 7.33 -5.87 26.66
CA GLN A 157 6.73 -6.84 25.74
C GLN A 157 6.10 -6.19 24.50
N THR A 158 5.89 -4.87 24.50
CA THR A 158 5.28 -4.13 23.37
C THR A 158 6.01 -4.40 22.05
N GLY A 159 7.35 -4.46 22.05
CA GLY A 159 8.11 -4.74 20.82
C GLY A 159 7.79 -6.10 20.18
N VAL A 160 7.55 -7.14 20.98
CA VAL A 160 7.17 -8.47 20.50
C VAL A 160 5.73 -8.46 19.99
N ILE A 161 4.82 -7.80 20.73
CA ILE A 161 3.41 -7.65 20.33
C ILE A 161 3.30 -6.89 19.01
N ASP A 162 4.02 -5.79 18.86
CA ASP A 162 4.05 -4.98 17.64
C ASP A 162 4.55 -5.79 16.45
N GLU A 163 5.59 -6.63 16.62
CA GLU A 163 6.07 -7.51 15.56
C GLU A 163 4.99 -8.50 15.10
N HIS A 164 4.27 -9.11 16.04
CA HIS A 164 3.17 -10.02 15.73
C HIS A 164 1.97 -9.30 15.10
N CYS A 165 1.62 -8.10 15.58
CA CYS A 165 0.58 -7.26 14.99
C CYS A 165 0.92 -6.87 13.56
N ASN A 166 2.14 -6.38 13.32
CA ASN A 166 2.63 -6.01 11.98
C ASN A 166 2.63 -7.22 11.03
N ARG A 167 3.00 -8.42 11.52
CA ARG A 167 2.90 -9.66 10.73
C ARG A 167 1.45 -10.03 10.39
N ALA A 168 0.54 -9.89 11.35
CA ALA A 168 -0.88 -10.15 11.11
C ALA A 168 -1.48 -9.15 10.12
N GLU A 169 -1.14 -7.87 10.23
CA GLU A 169 -1.56 -6.81 9.31
C GLU A 169 -0.99 -7.03 7.90
N GLY A 170 0.30 -7.35 7.78
CA GLY A 170 0.91 -7.69 6.49
C GLY A 170 0.25 -8.91 5.84
N THR A 171 -0.12 -9.91 6.63
CA THR A 171 -0.85 -11.09 6.14
C THR A 171 -2.26 -10.71 5.67
N LYS A 172 -2.99 -9.88 6.42
CA LYS A 172 -4.31 -9.37 6.01
C LYS A 172 -4.24 -8.57 4.72
N ALA A 173 -3.30 -7.64 4.61
CA ALA A 173 -3.09 -6.85 3.39
C ALA A 173 -2.77 -7.75 2.19
N ARG A 174 -1.97 -8.80 2.38
CA ARG A 174 -1.68 -9.78 1.32
C ARG A 174 -2.91 -10.57 0.90
N ILE A 175 -3.75 -10.97 1.86
CA ILE A 175 -5.01 -11.65 1.58
C ILE A 175 -5.94 -10.73 0.77
N GLU A 176 -6.11 -9.48 1.18
CA GLU A 176 -6.94 -8.49 0.48
C GLU A 176 -6.46 -8.24 -0.96
N GLN A 177 -5.14 -8.13 -1.15
CA GLN A 177 -4.56 -8.01 -2.49
C GLN A 177 -4.88 -9.23 -3.36
N LEU A 178 -4.67 -10.45 -2.85
CA LEU A 178 -4.96 -11.67 -3.58
C LEU A 178 -6.45 -11.82 -3.90
N TYR A 179 -7.34 -11.43 -2.98
CA TYR A 179 -8.78 -11.41 -3.25
C TYR A 179 -9.14 -10.43 -4.38
N ALA A 180 -8.56 -9.23 -4.37
CA ALA A 180 -8.79 -8.23 -5.43
C ALA A 180 -8.24 -8.71 -6.79
N GLU A 181 -7.06 -9.32 -6.81
CA GLU A 181 -6.48 -9.92 -8.02
C GLU A 181 -7.36 -11.06 -8.55
N ASN A 182 -7.84 -11.95 -7.68
CA ASN A 182 -8.70 -13.05 -8.07
C ASN A 182 -10.03 -12.56 -8.65
N GLN A 183 -10.68 -11.57 -8.02
CA GLN A 183 -11.91 -10.96 -8.55
C GLN A 183 -11.70 -10.32 -9.93
N ASN A 184 -10.56 -9.66 -10.15
CA ASN A 184 -10.23 -9.09 -11.45
C ASN A 184 -10.00 -10.18 -12.51
N MET A 185 -9.35 -11.29 -12.15
CA MET A 185 -9.14 -12.41 -13.06
C MET A 185 -10.44 -13.15 -13.39
N GLU A 186 -11.33 -13.30 -12.41
CA GLU A 186 -12.68 -13.84 -12.62
C GLU A 186 -13.50 -12.97 -13.59
N ALA A 187 -13.46 -11.64 -13.40
CA ALA A 187 -14.11 -10.70 -14.33
C ALA A 187 -13.56 -10.82 -15.76
N GLN A 188 -12.24 -10.91 -15.92
CA GLN A 188 -11.61 -11.11 -17.22
C GLN A 188 -12.00 -12.46 -17.87
N LEU A 189 -12.11 -13.53 -17.07
CA LEU A 189 -12.56 -14.82 -17.56
C LEU A 189 -14.00 -14.77 -18.06
N ASP A 190 -14.88 -14.07 -17.35
CA ASP A 190 -16.27 -13.92 -17.74
C ASP A 190 -16.43 -13.06 -18.99
N ASP A 191 -15.65 -11.98 -19.13
CA ASP A 191 -15.58 -11.18 -20.35
C ASP A 191 -15.10 -12.02 -21.55
N MET A 192 -14.04 -12.81 -21.37
CA MET A 192 -13.55 -13.72 -22.42
C MET A 192 -14.58 -14.79 -22.79
N ARG A 193 -15.32 -15.32 -21.81
CA ARG A 193 -16.42 -16.28 -22.06
C ARG A 193 -17.57 -15.63 -22.81
N ALA A 194 -17.95 -14.40 -22.45
CA ALA A 194 -18.98 -13.65 -23.15
C ALA A 194 -18.58 -13.37 -24.60
N ASN A 195 -17.36 -12.90 -24.82
CA ASN A 195 -16.79 -12.66 -26.15
C ASN A 195 -16.74 -13.96 -26.98
N ARG A 196 -16.32 -15.07 -26.37
CA ARG A 196 -16.31 -16.38 -27.03
C ARG A 196 -17.72 -16.81 -27.46
N ARG A 197 -18.74 -16.66 -26.59
CA ARG A 197 -20.14 -16.98 -26.94
C ARG A 197 -20.66 -16.12 -28.09
N GLN A 198 -20.35 -14.81 -28.09
CA GLN A 198 -20.72 -13.91 -29.17
C GLN A 198 -20.05 -14.32 -30.49
N MET A 199 -18.75 -14.63 -30.45
CA MET A 199 -18.00 -15.09 -31.61
C MET A 199 -18.53 -16.43 -32.14
N GLU A 200 -18.80 -17.39 -31.27
CA GLU A 200 -19.40 -18.68 -31.64
C GLU A 200 -20.76 -18.50 -32.33
N ALA A 201 -21.60 -17.57 -31.85
CA ALA A 201 -22.88 -17.25 -32.49
C ALA A 201 -22.69 -16.64 -33.89
N LEU A 202 -21.74 -15.71 -34.05
CA LEU A 202 -21.42 -15.12 -35.36
C LEU A 202 -20.87 -16.18 -36.33
N VAL A 203 -19.98 -17.06 -35.86
CA VAL A 203 -19.44 -18.16 -36.67
C VAL A 203 -20.56 -19.13 -37.06
N ALA A 204 -21.47 -19.47 -36.16
CA ALA A 204 -22.64 -20.31 -36.46
C ALA A 204 -23.54 -19.67 -37.53
N GLU A 205 -23.76 -18.35 -37.47
CA GLU A 205 -24.56 -17.65 -38.48
C GLU A 205 -23.86 -17.64 -39.85
N LYS A 206 -22.54 -17.36 -39.88
CA LYS A 206 -21.75 -17.34 -41.11
C LYS A 206 -21.62 -18.73 -41.74
N THR A 207 -21.46 -19.78 -40.93
CA THR A 207 -21.43 -21.17 -41.40
C THR A 207 -22.78 -21.58 -41.99
N ARG A 208 -23.89 -21.25 -41.33
CA ARG A 208 -25.25 -21.47 -41.87
C ARG A 208 -25.45 -20.76 -43.22
N ARG A 209 -25.07 -19.47 -43.33
CA ARG A 209 -25.13 -18.73 -44.61
C ARG A 209 -24.29 -19.40 -45.69
N ASN A 210 -23.09 -19.87 -45.36
CA ASN A 210 -22.24 -20.60 -46.30
C ASN A 210 -22.88 -21.91 -46.76
N GLU A 211 -23.53 -22.66 -45.88
CA GLU A 211 -24.26 -23.88 -46.25
C GLU A 211 -25.45 -23.58 -47.16
N GLU A 212 -26.22 -22.51 -46.87
CA GLU A 212 -27.32 -22.05 -47.72
C GLU A 212 -26.80 -21.65 -49.13
N LEU A 213 -25.70 -20.91 -49.20
CA LEU A 213 -25.05 -20.56 -50.47
C LEU A 213 -24.54 -21.78 -51.22
N LYS A 214 -23.92 -22.76 -50.54
CA LYS A 214 -23.50 -24.03 -51.15
C LYS A 214 -24.68 -24.79 -51.75
N LYS A 215 -25.83 -24.85 -51.05
CA LYS A 215 -27.06 -25.47 -51.57
C LYS A 215 -27.55 -24.76 -52.84
N ARG A 216 -27.62 -23.42 -52.83
CA ARG A 216 -27.99 -22.63 -54.01
C ARG A 216 -27.02 -22.84 -55.18
N LEU A 217 -25.72 -22.92 -54.91
CA LEU A 217 -24.71 -23.22 -55.94
C LEU A 217 -24.94 -24.59 -56.58
N LEU A 218 -25.24 -25.61 -55.78
CA LEU A 218 -25.56 -26.95 -56.28
C LEU A 218 -26.85 -26.96 -57.11
N GLU A 219 -27.89 -26.23 -56.68
CA GLU A 219 -29.13 -26.08 -57.44
C GLU A 219 -28.91 -25.36 -58.79
N LEU A 220 -28.14 -24.26 -58.78
CA LEU A 220 -27.78 -23.54 -59.99
C LEU A 220 -26.96 -24.42 -60.94
N ARG A 221 -26.01 -25.21 -60.43
CA ARG A 221 -25.25 -26.17 -61.24
C ARG A 221 -26.17 -27.22 -61.88
N ARG A 222 -27.11 -27.79 -61.12
CA ARG A 222 -28.11 -28.72 -61.68
C ARG A 222 -28.98 -28.06 -62.74
N ASN A 223 -29.36 -26.79 -62.55
CA ASN A 223 -30.13 -26.04 -63.53
C ASN A 223 -29.29 -25.74 -64.79
N GLN A 224 -28.01 -25.40 -64.63
CA GLN A 224 -27.07 -25.22 -65.74
C GLN A 224 -26.93 -26.52 -66.55
N GLU A 225 -26.75 -27.67 -65.89
CA GLU A 225 -26.69 -28.98 -66.55
C GLU A 225 -27.98 -29.29 -67.33
N LYS A 226 -29.16 -28.99 -66.76
CA LYS A 226 -30.45 -29.13 -67.47
C LYS A 226 -30.56 -28.22 -68.69
N VAL A 227 -30.13 -26.97 -68.58
CA VAL A 227 -30.15 -26.01 -69.70
C VAL A 227 -29.16 -26.44 -70.78
N ALA A 228 -27.96 -26.90 -70.41
CA ALA A 228 -26.98 -27.44 -71.34
C ALA A 228 -27.52 -28.67 -72.09
N ALA A 229 -28.18 -29.61 -71.40
CA ALA A 229 -28.82 -30.75 -72.03
C ALA A 229 -29.95 -30.34 -72.99
N ARG A 230 -30.76 -29.34 -72.62
CA ARG A 230 -31.78 -28.76 -73.52
C ARG A 230 -31.17 -28.09 -74.75
N LEU A 231 -30.05 -27.39 -74.58
CA LEU A 231 -29.32 -26.75 -75.66
C LEU A 231 -28.78 -27.79 -76.64
N GLU A 232 -28.16 -28.87 -76.14
CA GLU A 232 -27.68 -29.96 -77.00
C GLU A 232 -28.83 -30.65 -77.73
N ASN A 233 -29.95 -30.95 -77.05
CA ASN A 233 -31.15 -31.48 -77.71
C ASN A 233 -31.73 -30.53 -78.76
N ALA A 234 -31.64 -29.21 -78.55
CA ALA A 234 -32.08 -28.23 -79.53
C ALA A 234 -31.13 -28.15 -80.72
N LYS A 235 -29.81 -28.29 -80.50
CA LYS A 235 -28.81 -28.35 -81.57
C LYS A 235 -28.98 -29.61 -82.42
N THR A 236 -29.21 -30.78 -81.81
CA THR A 236 -29.46 -32.02 -82.56
C THR A 236 -30.71 -31.89 -83.42
N LYS A 237 -31.84 -31.45 -82.85
CA LYS A 237 -33.08 -31.18 -83.61
C LYS A 237 -32.89 -30.15 -84.72
N LYS A 238 -32.12 -29.08 -84.47
CA LYS A 238 -31.77 -28.11 -85.51
C LYS A 238 -30.98 -28.78 -86.64
N GLY A 239 -30.02 -29.64 -86.31
CA GLY A 239 -29.26 -30.42 -87.28
C GLY A 239 -30.15 -31.36 -88.11
N GLU A 240 -31.06 -32.09 -87.46
CA GLU A 240 -32.04 -32.97 -88.11
C GLU A 240 -32.94 -32.18 -89.08
N LEU A 241 -33.53 -31.08 -88.62
CA LEU A 241 -34.38 -30.21 -89.45
C LEU A 241 -33.59 -29.55 -90.58
N ALA A 242 -32.33 -29.19 -90.36
CA ALA A 242 -31.47 -28.65 -91.40
C ALA A 242 -31.17 -29.71 -92.48
N ALA A 243 -30.86 -30.95 -92.08
CA ALA A 243 -30.68 -32.05 -93.01
C ALA A 243 -31.97 -32.37 -93.79
N GLU A 244 -33.12 -32.39 -93.11
CA GLU A 244 -34.42 -32.56 -93.76
C GLU A 244 -34.70 -31.41 -94.74
N LEU A 245 -34.39 -30.17 -94.38
CA LEU A 245 -34.52 -29.03 -95.28
C LEU A 245 -33.59 -29.15 -96.49
N GLU A 246 -32.35 -29.59 -96.32
CA GLU A 246 -31.41 -29.88 -97.42
C GLU A 246 -31.96 -30.97 -98.35
N GLU A 247 -32.51 -32.05 -97.80
CA GLU A 247 -33.16 -33.11 -98.56
C GLU A 247 -34.38 -32.59 -99.35
N LYS A 248 -35.29 -31.87 -98.68
CA LYS A 248 -36.49 -31.29 -99.31
C LYS A 248 -36.14 -30.23 -100.35
N THR A 249 -35.08 -29.44 -100.13
CA THR A 249 -34.62 -28.45 -101.12
C THR A 249 -33.98 -29.13 -102.32
N ALA A 250 -33.19 -30.19 -102.14
CA ALA A 250 -32.69 -31.02 -103.22
C ALA A 250 -33.84 -31.65 -104.02
N ALA A 251 -34.84 -32.22 -103.34
CA ALA A 251 -36.04 -32.78 -103.97
C ALA A 251 -36.86 -31.71 -104.70
N LYS A 252 -37.04 -30.52 -104.11
CA LYS A 252 -37.70 -29.38 -104.75
C LYS A 252 -36.95 -28.93 -106.01
N ILE A 253 -35.62 -28.87 -105.98
CA ILE A 253 -34.81 -28.52 -107.16
C ILE A 253 -34.98 -29.59 -108.25
N ALA A 254 -35.03 -30.87 -107.89
CA ALA A 254 -35.31 -31.95 -108.83
C ALA A 254 -36.72 -31.82 -109.46
N LEU A 255 -37.76 -31.64 -108.63
CA LEU A 255 -39.14 -31.42 -109.08
C LEU A 255 -39.30 -30.11 -109.85
N GLN A 256 -38.56 -29.05 -109.53
CA GLN A 256 -38.53 -27.81 -110.31
C GLN A 256 -37.89 -28.02 -111.67
N LYS A 257 -36.85 -28.84 -111.78
CA LYS A 257 -36.27 -29.22 -113.08
C LYS A 257 -37.27 -30.05 -113.90
N GLU A 258 -38.08 -30.90 -113.27
CA GLU A 258 -39.16 -31.63 -113.93
C GLU A 258 -40.34 -30.72 -114.32
N SER A 259 -40.73 -29.82 -113.43
CA SER A 259 -41.76 -28.80 -113.70
C SER A 259 -41.29 -27.83 -114.79
N ALA A 260 -40.01 -27.46 -114.84
CA ALA A 260 -39.42 -26.64 -115.91
C ALA A 260 -39.43 -27.36 -117.27
N LYS A 261 -39.33 -28.70 -117.30
CA LYS A 261 -39.55 -29.49 -118.51
C LYS A 261 -41.03 -29.51 -118.94
N LEU A 262 -41.96 -29.39 -117.99
CA LEU A 262 -43.43 -29.36 -118.22
C LEU A 262 -43.98 -27.94 -118.44
N ARG A 263 -43.18 -26.90 -118.13
CA ARG A 263 -43.55 -25.48 -118.20
C ARG A 263 -43.84 -24.92 -119.60
N PRO A 264 -43.35 -25.46 -120.73
CA PRO A 264 -43.73 -24.98 -122.05
C PRO A 264 -45.16 -25.34 -122.48
N TYR A 265 -45.87 -26.23 -121.76
CA TYR A 265 -47.18 -26.74 -122.16
C TYR A 265 -48.38 -26.16 -121.42
N THR A 266 -48.17 -25.31 -120.42
CA THR A 266 -49.28 -24.77 -119.63
C THR A 266 -49.15 -23.28 -119.49
N LEU A 267 -50.10 -22.60 -120.14
CA LEU A 267 -50.59 -21.24 -119.88
C LEU A 267 -50.02 -20.15 -120.77
N GLN A 268 -50.73 -19.96 -121.88
CA GLN A 268 -51.03 -18.63 -122.40
C GLN A 268 -51.93 -17.87 -121.40
N SER A 269 -51.66 -16.55 -121.32
CA SER A 269 -52.45 -15.48 -120.69
C SER A 269 -52.88 -15.67 -119.22
N PRO A 270 -52.10 -15.10 -118.29
CA PRO A 270 -52.70 -14.17 -117.31
C PRO A 270 -51.75 -13.00 -117.00
N SER A 271 -51.11 -12.40 -118.01
CA SER A 271 -50.04 -11.42 -117.83
C SER A 271 -50.48 -10.12 -117.15
N ALA A 272 -51.74 -9.71 -117.32
CA ALA A 272 -52.21 -8.42 -116.81
C ALA A 272 -52.71 -8.46 -115.35
N LEU A 273 -53.29 -9.58 -114.89
CA LEU A 273 -53.69 -9.77 -113.48
C LEU A 273 -52.52 -10.26 -112.61
N GLN A 274 -51.56 -10.98 -113.19
CA GLN A 274 -50.31 -11.28 -112.49
C GLN A 274 -49.47 -10.03 -112.27
N ALA A 275 -49.40 -9.09 -113.22
CA ALA A 275 -48.62 -7.87 -113.06
C ALA A 275 -49.04 -7.08 -111.80
N SER A 276 -50.34 -6.83 -111.60
CA SER A 276 -50.84 -6.09 -110.44
C SER A 276 -50.74 -6.86 -109.12
N LEU A 277 -50.99 -8.18 -109.13
CA LEU A 277 -50.79 -9.04 -107.96
C LEU A 277 -49.30 -9.14 -107.59
N THR A 278 -48.40 -9.17 -108.59
CA THR A 278 -46.95 -9.16 -108.36
C THR A 278 -46.49 -7.81 -107.84
N GLU A 279 -47.07 -6.71 -108.28
CA GLU A 279 -46.73 -5.37 -107.80
C GLU A 279 -47.17 -5.15 -106.34
N LEU A 280 -48.40 -5.56 -105.97
CA LEU A 280 -48.86 -5.55 -104.58
C LEU A 280 -48.10 -6.55 -103.69
N SER A 281 -47.73 -7.72 -104.23
CA SER A 281 -46.86 -8.67 -103.53
C SER A 281 -45.45 -8.10 -103.33
N ASN A 282 -44.90 -7.43 -104.33
CA ASN A 282 -43.58 -6.81 -104.27
C ASN A 282 -43.55 -5.65 -103.28
N THR A 283 -44.58 -4.80 -103.26
CA THR A 283 -44.69 -3.72 -102.25
C THR A 283 -44.87 -4.28 -100.83
N LEU A 284 -45.68 -5.33 -100.66
CA LEU A 284 -45.84 -6.01 -99.36
C LEU A 284 -44.53 -6.69 -98.91
N ASN A 285 -43.77 -7.29 -99.82
CA ASN A 285 -42.47 -7.88 -99.54
C ASN A 285 -41.41 -6.82 -99.23
N ASN A 286 -41.43 -5.68 -99.91
CA ASN A 286 -40.56 -4.54 -99.61
C ASN A 286 -40.87 -3.96 -98.22
N ASN A 287 -42.15 -3.79 -97.89
CA ASN A 287 -42.55 -3.32 -96.57
C ASN A 287 -42.19 -4.32 -95.46
N LYS A 288 -42.35 -5.63 -95.70
CA LYS A 288 -41.86 -6.68 -94.77
C LYS A 288 -40.35 -6.63 -94.60
N ALA A 289 -39.59 -6.50 -95.69
CA ALA A 289 -38.14 -6.36 -95.63
C ALA A 289 -37.70 -5.09 -94.87
N GLN A 290 -38.45 -3.99 -95.03
CA GLN A 290 -38.21 -2.75 -94.30
C GLN A 290 -38.53 -2.92 -92.81
N ILE A 291 -39.63 -3.56 -92.45
CA ILE A 291 -39.99 -3.87 -91.06
C ILE A 291 -38.94 -4.79 -90.43
N ASP A 292 -38.49 -5.84 -91.12
CA ASP A 292 -37.44 -6.74 -90.64
C ASP A 292 -36.12 -6.00 -90.44
N SER A 293 -35.79 -5.04 -91.30
CA SER A 293 -34.60 -4.19 -91.15
C SER A 293 -34.69 -3.29 -89.91
N LEU A 294 -35.88 -2.73 -89.64
CA LEU A 294 -36.13 -1.89 -88.48
C LEU A 294 -36.17 -2.72 -87.19
N ASP A 295 -36.72 -3.93 -87.20
CA ASP A 295 -36.72 -4.83 -86.04
C ASP A 295 -35.31 -5.31 -85.69
N ARG A 296 -34.48 -5.64 -86.70
CA ARG A 296 -33.04 -5.93 -86.49
C ARG A 296 -32.32 -4.74 -85.87
N ARG A 297 -32.58 -3.53 -86.35
CA ARG A 297 -32.00 -2.30 -85.80
C ARG A 297 -32.47 -2.02 -84.38
N ALA A 298 -33.75 -2.24 -84.08
CA ALA A 298 -34.32 -2.09 -82.76
C ALA A 298 -33.69 -3.09 -81.76
N ARG A 299 -33.52 -4.36 -82.14
CA ARG A 299 -32.83 -5.37 -81.31
C ARG A 299 -31.36 -5.05 -81.08
N ALA A 300 -30.66 -4.53 -82.09
CA ALA A 300 -29.28 -4.09 -81.94
C ALA A 300 -29.15 -2.90 -80.97
N LEU A 301 -30.05 -1.91 -81.08
CA LEU A 301 -30.12 -0.78 -80.16
C LEU A 301 -30.49 -1.24 -78.74
N GLN A 302 -31.43 -2.17 -78.59
CA GLN A 302 -31.80 -2.75 -77.30
C GLN A 302 -30.58 -3.43 -76.64
N THR A 303 -29.83 -4.23 -77.40
CA THR A 303 -28.61 -4.88 -76.89
C THR A 303 -27.58 -3.84 -76.42
N SER A 304 -27.42 -2.72 -77.15
CA SER A 304 -26.56 -1.62 -76.67
C SER A 304 -27.11 -0.95 -75.42
N SER A 305 -28.43 -0.75 -75.31
CA SER A 305 -29.07 -0.17 -74.14
C SER A 305 -28.86 -1.05 -72.90
N ASP A 306 -29.00 -2.37 -73.05
CA ASP A 306 -28.76 -3.31 -71.98
C ASP A 306 -27.28 -3.29 -71.54
N SER A 307 -26.34 -3.13 -72.48
CA SER A 307 -24.92 -2.98 -72.15
C SER A 307 -24.63 -1.67 -71.39
N PHE A 308 -25.28 -0.56 -71.75
CA PHE A 308 -25.18 0.70 -71.01
C PHE A 308 -25.78 0.59 -69.61
N ALA A 309 -26.88 -0.15 -69.44
CA ALA A 309 -27.47 -0.38 -68.12
C ALA A 309 -26.51 -1.12 -67.17
N VAL A 310 -25.76 -2.11 -67.67
CA VAL A 310 -24.71 -2.80 -66.90
C VAL A 310 -23.59 -1.83 -66.52
N VAL A 311 -23.08 -1.05 -67.47
CA VAL A 311 -22.02 -0.05 -67.20
C VAL A 311 -22.49 1.00 -66.18
N CYS A 312 -23.74 1.46 -66.25
CA CYS A 312 -24.30 2.38 -65.26
C CYS A 312 -24.35 1.75 -63.85
N SER A 313 -24.69 0.46 -63.75
CA SER A 313 -24.64 -0.28 -62.48
C SER A 313 -23.21 -0.37 -61.93
N ASP A 314 -22.24 -0.66 -62.80
CA ASP A 314 -20.83 -0.75 -62.41
C ASP A 314 -20.30 0.61 -61.95
N VAL A 315 -20.62 1.70 -62.66
CA VAL A 315 -20.26 3.07 -62.24
C VAL A 315 -20.90 3.42 -60.90
N ALA A 316 -22.17 3.06 -60.68
CA ALA A 316 -22.82 3.27 -59.38
C ALA A 316 -22.14 2.47 -58.25
N SER A 317 -21.61 1.28 -58.53
CA SER A 317 -20.83 0.51 -57.56
C SER A 317 -19.47 1.15 -57.26
N CYS A 318 -18.78 1.67 -58.27
CA CYS A 318 -17.53 2.42 -58.09
C CYS A 318 -17.72 3.68 -57.26
N ILE A 319 -18.83 4.40 -57.45
CA ILE A 319 -19.17 5.58 -56.65
C ILE A 319 -19.34 5.20 -55.17
N LYS A 320 -20.06 4.11 -54.86
CA LYS A 320 -20.19 3.63 -53.47
C LYS A 320 -18.85 3.27 -52.85
N LEU A 321 -17.97 2.60 -53.60
CA LEU A 321 -16.63 2.29 -53.11
C LEU A 321 -15.81 3.56 -52.84
N LEU A 322 -15.93 4.59 -53.67
CA LEU A 322 -15.28 5.88 -53.44
C LEU A 322 -15.84 6.60 -52.20
N GLU A 323 -17.15 6.52 -51.95
CA GLU A 323 -17.77 7.04 -50.73
C GLU A 323 -17.29 6.30 -49.48
N GLU A 324 -17.17 4.97 -49.54
CA GLU A 324 -16.63 4.14 -48.46
C GLU A 324 -15.15 4.51 -48.17
N ILE A 325 -14.33 4.65 -49.21
CA ILE A 325 -12.93 5.08 -49.08
C ILE A 325 -12.83 6.49 -48.48
N ALA A 326 -13.71 7.42 -48.87
CA ALA A 326 -13.72 8.76 -48.30
C ALA A 326 -14.04 8.75 -46.78
N VAL A 327 -14.95 7.86 -46.35
CA VAL A 327 -15.25 7.67 -44.92
C VAL A 327 -14.07 7.04 -44.18
N GLU A 328 -13.37 6.07 -44.79
CA GLU A 328 -12.18 5.46 -44.20
C GLU A 328 -11.01 6.46 -44.08
N LEU A 329 -10.78 7.30 -45.09
CA LEU A 329 -9.80 8.37 -45.04
C LEU A 329 -10.09 9.37 -43.91
N ALA A 330 -11.34 9.76 -43.73
CA ALA A 330 -11.72 10.65 -42.62
C ALA A 330 -11.44 10.03 -41.24
N LYS A 331 -11.65 8.72 -41.09
CA LYS A 331 -11.31 8.00 -39.85
C LYS A 331 -9.80 7.93 -39.64
N GLU A 332 -9.03 7.68 -40.70
CA GLU A 332 -7.57 7.64 -40.65
C GLU A 332 -7.01 9.01 -40.24
N GLU A 333 -7.54 10.11 -40.76
CA GLU A 333 -7.16 11.46 -40.36
C GLU A 333 -7.43 11.72 -38.87
N GLU A 334 -8.58 11.29 -38.35
CA GLU A 334 -8.92 11.41 -36.93
C GLU A 334 -7.96 10.60 -36.05
N ASP A 335 -7.62 9.37 -36.46
CA ASP A 335 -6.70 8.50 -35.74
C ASP A 335 -5.26 9.01 -35.81
N ASN A 336 -4.84 9.57 -36.95
CA ASN A 336 -3.56 10.26 -37.09
C ASN A 336 -3.49 11.49 -36.17
N ALA A 337 -4.57 12.26 -36.03
CA ALA A 337 -4.63 13.38 -35.10
C ALA A 337 -4.57 12.92 -33.63
N LYS A 338 -5.22 11.81 -33.27
CA LYS A 338 -5.09 11.20 -31.93
C LYS A 338 -3.66 10.71 -31.67
N ASN A 339 -3.04 10.07 -32.66
CA ASN A 339 -1.67 9.57 -32.57
C ASN A 339 -0.66 10.72 -32.39
N ALA A 340 -0.83 11.83 -33.12
CA ALA A 340 -0.03 13.04 -32.93
C ALA A 340 -0.13 13.56 -31.50
N LYS A 341 -1.34 13.71 -30.95
CA LYS A 341 -1.55 14.13 -29.55
C LYS A 341 -0.90 13.17 -28.53
N GLN A 342 -0.98 11.86 -28.77
CA GLN A 342 -0.35 10.86 -27.90
C GLN A 342 1.18 10.94 -27.98
N ARG A 343 1.75 11.20 -29.17
CA ARG A 343 3.18 11.42 -29.34
C ARG A 343 3.65 12.66 -28.60
N ASP A 344 2.93 13.76 -28.69
CA ASP A 344 3.25 14.99 -27.96
C ASP A 344 3.15 14.79 -26.44
N ALA A 345 2.14 14.07 -25.96
CA ALA A 345 2.03 13.71 -24.56
C ALA A 345 3.19 12.80 -24.08
N LEU A 346 3.66 11.90 -24.95
CA LEU A 346 4.83 11.05 -24.65
C LEU A 346 6.14 11.84 -24.63
N THR A 347 6.32 12.81 -25.53
CA THR A 347 7.52 13.66 -25.52
C THR A 347 7.56 14.57 -24.29
N GLU A 348 6.43 15.13 -23.89
CA GLU A 348 6.29 15.92 -22.67
C GLU A 348 6.56 15.08 -21.42
N ARG A 349 5.95 13.89 -21.30
CA ARG A 349 6.25 12.95 -20.20
C ARG A 349 7.71 12.54 -20.19
N GLY A 350 8.31 12.31 -21.36
CA GLY A 350 9.75 12.03 -21.49
C GLY A 350 10.64 13.19 -21.03
N ALA A 351 10.23 14.44 -21.26
CA ALA A 351 10.93 15.61 -20.74
C ALA A 351 10.84 15.68 -19.20
N ASN A 352 9.65 15.45 -18.64
CA ASN A 352 9.43 15.42 -17.19
C ASN A 352 10.26 14.34 -16.50
N VAL A 353 10.33 13.13 -17.08
CA VAL A 353 11.17 12.04 -16.55
C VAL A 353 12.64 12.47 -16.50
N ARG A 354 13.17 13.08 -17.57
CA ARG A 354 14.56 13.56 -17.59
C ARG A 354 14.82 14.67 -16.56
N GLU A 355 13.83 15.52 -16.28
CA GLU A 355 13.93 16.53 -15.23
C GLU A 355 13.95 15.90 -13.83
N VAL A 356 13.08 14.92 -13.59
CA VAL A 356 13.08 14.14 -12.34
C VAL A 356 14.41 13.41 -12.17
N GLU A 357 14.95 12.76 -13.21
CA GLU A 357 16.27 12.10 -13.14
C GLU A 357 17.41 13.10 -12.82
N ARG A 358 17.34 14.33 -13.35
CA ARG A 358 18.33 15.38 -13.02
C ARG A 358 18.23 15.82 -11.55
N THR A 359 17.01 15.98 -11.04
CA THR A 359 16.78 16.36 -9.63
C THR A 359 17.17 15.23 -8.69
N GLU A 360 16.88 13.98 -9.04
CA GLU A 360 17.33 12.79 -8.33
C GLU A 360 18.87 12.73 -8.26
N ALA A 361 19.55 12.88 -9.40
CA ALA A 361 21.01 12.90 -9.44
C ALA A 361 21.62 14.03 -8.58
N LEU A 362 20.98 15.20 -8.53
CA LEU A 362 21.39 16.29 -7.65
C LEU A 362 21.22 15.93 -6.17
N LEU A 363 20.06 15.37 -5.79
CA LEU A 363 19.79 14.94 -4.42
C LEU A 363 20.70 13.80 -3.97
N GLN A 364 20.99 12.84 -4.84
CA GLN A 364 21.95 11.76 -4.57
C GLN A 364 23.35 12.33 -4.28
N ARG A 365 23.82 13.33 -5.03
CA ARG A 365 25.10 14.02 -4.74
C ARG A 365 25.06 14.75 -3.41
N GLN A 366 23.94 15.39 -3.06
CA GLN A 366 23.79 16.04 -1.76
C GLN A 366 23.81 15.01 -0.62
N LEU A 367 23.12 13.88 -0.77
CA LEU A 367 23.15 12.76 0.17
C LEU A 367 24.57 12.19 0.33
N ALA A 368 25.31 11.99 -0.76
CA ALA A 368 26.71 11.55 -0.72
C ALA A 368 27.58 12.54 0.09
N LYS A 369 27.40 13.85 -0.12
CA LYS A 369 28.12 14.88 0.64
C LYS A 369 27.78 14.87 2.13
N TRP A 370 26.51 14.66 2.48
CA TRP A 370 26.08 14.60 3.89
C TRP A 370 26.51 13.31 4.59
N THR A 371 26.50 12.18 3.87
CA THR A 371 26.99 10.90 4.39
C THR A 371 28.50 10.95 4.65
N GLU A 372 29.31 11.46 3.71
CA GLU A 372 30.75 11.69 3.92
C GLU A 372 31.02 12.61 5.12
N ARG A 373 30.24 13.70 5.25
CA ARG A 373 30.34 14.58 6.42
C ARG A 373 29.97 13.88 7.73
N THR A 374 29.01 12.97 7.69
CA THR A 374 28.58 12.20 8.87
C THR A 374 29.64 11.16 9.23
N GLU A 375 30.23 10.50 8.24
CA GLU A 375 31.31 9.52 8.42
C GLU A 375 32.58 10.17 8.98
N THR A 376 32.98 11.33 8.46
CA THR A 376 34.12 12.09 9.01
C THR A 376 33.87 12.51 10.47
N LEU A 377 32.66 12.97 10.81
CA LEU A 377 32.30 13.27 12.20
C LEU A 377 32.31 12.02 13.09
N ARG A 378 31.82 10.88 12.60
CA ARG A 378 31.88 9.60 13.32
C ARG A 378 33.32 9.14 13.53
N ALA A 379 34.17 9.23 12.52
CA ALA A 379 35.59 8.89 12.60
C ALA A 379 36.31 9.79 13.62
N GLN A 380 36.08 11.11 13.59
CA GLN A 380 36.63 12.05 14.57
C GLN A 380 36.14 11.75 16.00
N SER A 381 34.88 11.36 16.17
CA SER A 381 34.34 10.95 17.47
C SER A 381 35.01 9.66 17.96
N GLN A 382 35.18 8.67 17.09
CA GLN A 382 35.86 7.42 17.39
C GLN A 382 37.34 7.64 17.74
N GLU A 383 38.06 8.47 16.98
CA GLU A 383 39.46 8.83 17.26
C GLU A 383 39.59 9.54 18.60
N LYS A 384 38.69 10.48 18.92
CA LYS A 384 38.66 11.12 20.25
C LYS A 384 38.38 10.12 21.36
N ALA A 385 37.48 9.17 21.14
CA ALA A 385 37.19 8.11 22.10
C ALA A 385 38.40 7.16 22.29
N GLN A 386 39.11 6.81 21.22
CA GLN A 386 40.34 6.00 21.28
C GLN A 386 41.44 6.75 22.03
N ARG A 387 41.73 8.01 21.69
CA ARG A 387 42.70 8.84 22.42
C ARG A 387 42.34 8.99 23.90
N ALA A 388 41.04 9.10 24.22
CA ALA A 388 40.60 9.15 25.62
C ALA A 388 40.82 7.81 26.33
N ARG A 389 40.62 6.67 25.64
CA ARG A 389 40.92 5.33 26.17
C ARG A 389 42.41 5.13 26.41
N GLU A 390 43.26 5.47 25.44
CA GLU A 390 44.71 5.40 25.55
C GLU A 390 45.21 6.24 26.74
N LYS A 391 44.75 7.49 26.87
CA LYS A 391 45.09 8.33 28.04
C LYS A 391 44.60 7.73 29.36
N MET A 392 43.42 7.11 29.39
CA MET A 392 42.92 6.42 30.57
C MET A 392 43.77 5.19 30.92
N GLU A 393 44.28 4.47 29.93
CA GLU A 393 45.18 3.33 30.11
C GLU A 393 46.56 3.77 30.60
N GLU A 394 47.13 4.83 30.02
CA GLU A 394 48.36 5.48 30.50
C GLU A 394 48.21 5.95 31.95
N LEU A 395 47.12 6.65 32.28
CA LEU A 395 46.82 7.08 33.64
C LEU A 395 46.66 5.91 34.60
N ARG A 396 46.04 4.80 34.17
CA ARG A 396 45.94 3.57 34.96
C ARG A 396 47.30 2.92 35.17
N ALA A 397 48.17 2.91 34.15
CA ALA A 397 49.53 2.38 34.27
C ALA A 397 50.36 3.21 35.26
N VAL A 398 50.31 4.55 35.16
CA VAL A 398 50.96 5.45 36.11
C VAL A 398 50.39 5.30 37.52
N HIS A 399 49.07 5.13 37.66
CA HIS A 399 48.48 4.85 38.97
C HIS A 399 48.98 3.53 39.56
N LYS A 400 49.12 2.48 38.74
CA LYS A 400 49.67 1.19 39.17
C LYS A 400 51.11 1.33 39.65
N THR A 401 51.99 1.98 38.87
CA THR A 401 53.39 2.19 39.28
C THR A 401 53.48 3.05 40.55
N LEU A 402 52.67 4.11 40.67
CA LEU A 402 52.62 4.92 41.90
C LEU A 402 52.11 4.13 43.11
N THR A 403 51.16 3.20 42.93
CA THR A 403 50.72 2.31 44.02
C THR A 403 51.79 1.29 44.40
N GLU A 404 52.51 0.75 43.42
CA GLU A 404 53.64 -0.16 43.64
C GLU A 404 54.76 0.56 44.39
N GLU A 405 55.17 1.74 43.93
CA GLU A 405 56.15 2.59 44.62
C GLU A 405 55.71 2.95 46.05
N ARG A 406 54.43 3.27 46.27
CA ARG A 406 53.91 3.52 47.63
C ARG A 406 53.98 2.27 48.49
N SER A 407 53.70 1.09 47.91
CA SER A 407 53.79 -0.19 48.62
C SER A 407 55.25 -0.54 48.97
N GLU A 408 56.20 -0.27 48.08
CA GLU A 408 57.63 -0.48 48.29
C GLU A 408 58.18 0.51 49.31
N LYS A 409 57.85 1.79 49.18
CA LYS A 409 58.17 2.81 50.20
C LYS A 409 57.55 2.45 51.54
N GLY A 410 56.33 1.90 51.56
CA GLY A 410 55.70 1.36 52.77
C GLY A 410 56.48 0.20 53.38
N LYS A 411 56.92 -0.77 52.57
CA LYS A 411 57.79 -1.88 52.99
C LYS A 411 59.16 -1.38 53.48
N ASP A 412 59.72 -0.35 52.87
CA ASP A 412 60.99 0.25 53.28
C ASP A 412 60.88 1.03 54.57
N ILE A 413 59.77 1.75 54.77
CA ILE A 413 59.44 2.40 56.05
C ILE A 413 59.28 1.33 57.12
N GLU A 414 58.58 0.23 56.85
CA GLU A 414 58.43 -0.87 57.81
C GLU A 414 59.78 -1.55 58.11
N ARG A 415 60.62 -1.78 57.09
CA ARG A 415 62.00 -2.29 57.28
C ARG A 415 62.84 -1.32 58.13
N ARG A 416 62.72 -0.01 57.93
CA ARG A 416 63.39 1.01 58.75
C ARG A 416 62.81 1.03 60.17
N ARG A 417 61.50 0.84 60.33
CA ARG A 417 60.83 0.77 61.63
C ARG A 417 61.31 -0.42 62.44
N VAL A 418 61.39 -1.61 61.83
CA VAL A 418 61.96 -2.82 62.46
C VAL A 418 63.44 -2.63 62.80
N ARG A 419 64.24 -1.96 61.95
CA ARG A 419 65.64 -1.64 62.27
C ARG A 419 65.75 -0.65 63.43
N ILE A 420 64.91 0.38 63.48
CA ILE A 420 64.85 1.34 64.60
C ILE A 420 64.45 0.59 65.87
N GLU A 421 63.44 -0.27 65.83
CA GLU A 421 63.01 -1.09 66.98
C GLU A 421 64.12 -2.04 67.46
N GLN A 422 64.89 -2.63 66.54
CA GLN A 422 66.07 -3.45 66.89
C GLN A 422 67.21 -2.62 67.47
N ILE A 423 67.41 -1.37 67.03
CA ILE A 423 68.41 -0.46 67.58
C ILE A 423 67.97 0.07 68.95
N GLU A 424 66.69 0.40 69.14
CA GLU A 424 66.11 0.77 70.43
C GLU A 424 66.23 -0.37 71.44
N LYS A 425 65.99 -1.62 71.02
CA LYS A 425 66.26 -2.82 71.84
C LYS A 425 67.74 -2.99 72.19
N LYS A 426 68.67 -2.59 71.30
CA LYS A 426 70.12 -2.60 71.58
C LYS A 426 70.55 -1.42 72.48
N VAL A 427 69.92 -0.26 72.37
CA VAL A 427 70.16 0.92 73.23
C VAL A 427 69.65 0.68 74.66
N CYS A 428 68.58 -0.11 74.83
CA CYS A 428 68.13 -0.58 76.15
C CYS A 428 69.00 -1.72 76.75
N ALA A 429 69.94 -2.30 75.99
CA ALA A 429 70.77 -3.43 76.42
C ALA A 429 72.23 -3.05 76.78
N LEU A 430 72.58 -1.77 76.79
CA LEU A 430 73.89 -1.28 77.23
C LEU A 430 73.77 -0.56 78.58
N PRO A 431 74.47 -1.00 79.64
CA PRO A 431 74.57 -0.25 80.89
C PRO A 431 75.69 0.81 80.79
N GLY A 432 75.36 2.06 81.13
CA GLY A 432 76.24 3.01 81.84
C GLY A 432 77.38 3.73 81.10
N GLU A 433 77.32 5.07 81.21
CA GLU A 433 78.42 6.05 81.22
C GLU A 433 78.90 6.72 79.91
N VAL A 434 78.37 7.93 79.62
CA VAL A 434 79.17 9.15 79.45
C VAL A 434 78.40 10.36 80.00
N HIS A 435 79.10 11.15 80.83
CA HIS A 435 78.68 12.36 81.52
C HIS A 435 78.33 13.58 80.63
N ARG A 436 77.19 14.20 80.95
CA ARG A 436 76.99 15.61 81.38
C ARG A 436 77.89 16.71 80.78
N LYS A 437 77.26 17.63 80.04
CA LYS A 437 77.40 19.11 80.26
C LYS A 437 76.05 19.83 80.08
N PRO A 438 75.66 20.74 80.99
CA PRO A 438 74.43 21.53 80.92
C PRO A 438 74.64 22.92 80.32
N ALA A 439 73.51 23.61 80.11
CA ALA A 439 73.32 25.05 79.77
C ALA A 439 73.52 25.42 78.29
N ASP A 440 72.80 26.36 77.68
CA ASP A 440 71.55 27.11 77.92
C ASP A 440 71.45 28.06 76.71
N MET A 441 70.34 28.06 75.95
CA MET A 441 69.70 29.30 75.43
C MET A 441 68.49 28.99 74.53
N ARG A 442 67.33 29.01 75.19
CA ARG A 442 66.18 29.92 74.94
C ARG A 442 65.48 30.01 73.55
N PHE A 443 64.14 30.06 73.70
CA PHE A 443 63.08 30.60 72.83
C PHE A 443 62.70 29.73 71.61
N ARG A 444 61.49 29.19 71.44
CA ARG A 444 60.14 29.63 71.85
C ARG A 444 59.22 28.45 72.19
N CYS A 445 58.53 28.60 73.31
CA CYS A 445 57.27 27.96 73.65
C CYS A 445 56.12 28.90 73.25
N TRP A 446 55.08 28.41 72.53
CA TRP A 446 53.69 28.76 72.84
C TRP A 446 52.68 27.76 72.22
N ILE A 447 52.16 26.93 73.12
CA ILE A 447 50.75 26.52 73.28
C ILE A 447 50.08 25.53 72.31
N SER A 448 49.71 24.43 72.96
CA SER A 448 48.80 23.34 72.62
C SER A 448 47.32 23.71 72.82
N ARG A 449 46.44 22.87 72.23
CA ARG A 449 44.96 22.77 72.41
C ARG A 449 44.15 23.81 71.62
N ARG A 450 43.06 23.49 70.91
CA ARG A 450 41.96 22.57 71.28
C ARG A 450 41.00 22.41 70.08
N THR A 451 40.45 21.21 69.90
CA THR A 451 39.06 20.88 69.49
C THR A 451 38.47 21.35 68.14
N SER A 452 38.23 20.35 67.28
CA SER A 452 36.91 19.93 66.75
C SER A 452 35.82 20.97 66.41
N ARG A 453 35.46 21.09 65.12
CA ARG A 453 34.07 20.85 64.59
C ARG A 453 33.95 21.03 63.06
N MET A 454 33.11 20.16 62.48
CA MET A 454 32.30 20.27 61.24
C MET A 454 32.00 21.72 60.79
N ARG A 455 31.79 22.06 59.50
CA ARG A 455 30.73 21.55 58.59
C ARG A 455 30.84 22.25 57.19
N CYS A 456 30.38 21.55 56.14
CA CYS A 456 29.80 21.95 54.83
C CYS A 456 30.05 23.34 54.16
N THR A 457 30.50 23.31 52.88
CA THR A 457 30.09 24.02 51.60
C THR A 457 29.54 25.48 51.59
N PRO A 458 29.44 26.24 50.45
CA PRO A 458 30.12 26.22 49.12
C PRO A 458 30.59 27.63 48.61
N HIS A 459 31.04 27.68 47.35
CA HIS A 459 31.07 28.80 46.35
C HIS A 459 32.27 29.74 46.16
N MET A 460 32.71 29.80 44.86
CA MET A 460 33.16 30.95 44.02
C MET A 460 34.46 31.68 44.46
N THR A 461 35.41 32.10 43.60
CA THR A 461 35.48 32.47 42.16
C THR A 461 36.98 32.59 41.76
N SER A 462 37.25 32.64 40.43
CA SER A 462 38.39 33.30 39.73
C SER A 462 39.18 32.34 38.81
N THR A 463 38.86 32.23 37.50
CA THR A 463 39.24 33.07 36.33
C THR A 463 40.70 32.99 35.84
N SER A 464 40.90 32.27 34.73
CA SER A 464 41.83 32.61 33.63
C SER A 464 41.26 31.98 32.33
N SER A 465 40.74 32.81 31.44
CA SER A 465 41.37 33.33 30.21
C SER A 465 41.12 32.46 28.97
N TRP A 466 40.07 32.76 28.19
CA TRP A 466 40.05 32.59 26.74
C TRP A 466 39.07 33.63 26.15
N ARG A 467 39.59 34.47 25.25
CA ARG A 467 38.81 35.38 24.37
C ARG A 467 38.23 34.57 23.20
N PRO A 468 37.11 35.03 22.62
CA PRO A 468 37.22 35.62 21.29
C PRO A 468 36.49 36.95 21.15
N THR A 469 36.99 37.73 20.20
CA THR A 469 36.61 39.09 19.80
C THR A 469 35.23 39.17 19.16
N SER A 470 34.54 40.27 19.47
CA SER A 470 33.36 40.79 18.79
C SER A 470 33.73 41.91 17.79
N SER A 471 32.96 42.01 16.71
CA SER A 471 32.54 43.26 16.05
C SER A 471 31.24 42.88 15.28
N SER A 472 30.03 43.32 15.64
CA SER A 472 29.41 44.66 15.71
C SER A 472 29.01 45.26 14.36
N THR A 473 27.75 45.06 13.94
CA THR A 473 26.85 46.06 13.29
C THR A 473 25.45 45.44 13.18
N SER A 474 24.47 45.86 13.98
CA SER A 474 23.58 47.03 13.86
C SER A 474 22.41 46.86 12.88
N LEU A 475 21.22 46.96 13.48
CA LEU A 475 19.85 47.10 12.98
C LEU A 475 19.63 47.58 11.53
N LYS A 476 18.60 47.01 10.88
CA LYS A 476 17.39 47.75 10.44
C LYS A 476 16.27 46.82 9.95
N TRP A 477 15.07 47.05 10.46
CA TRP A 477 13.79 46.60 9.92
C TRP A 477 13.45 47.40 8.66
N SER A 478 12.90 46.75 7.63
CA SER A 478 12.07 47.39 6.59
C SER A 478 11.20 46.32 5.89
N ARG A 479 9.87 46.48 5.98
CA ARG A 479 8.89 45.93 5.02
C ARG A 479 9.11 46.58 3.65
N PRO A 480 8.78 45.89 2.54
CA PRO A 480 7.53 46.15 1.78
C PRO A 480 7.00 44.84 1.13
N SER A 481 5.84 44.68 0.51
CA SER A 481 4.61 45.42 0.22
C SER A 481 3.67 44.39 -0.46
N GLU A 482 2.37 44.55 -0.28
CA GLU A 482 1.31 43.84 -1.03
C GLU A 482 1.47 44.01 -2.57
N PRO A 483 0.70 43.23 -3.35
CA PRO A 483 -0.40 43.92 -4.01
C PRO A 483 -1.77 43.25 -3.80
N ALA A 484 -2.75 44.13 -3.68
CA ALA A 484 -4.18 43.87 -3.63
C ALA A 484 -4.78 43.63 -5.03
N GLY A 485 -5.93 42.95 -5.05
CA GLY A 485 -6.86 42.81 -6.18
C GLY A 485 -7.44 41.40 -6.29
N SER A 486 -8.51 41.08 -5.52
CA SER A 486 -9.91 40.99 -5.99
C SER A 486 -10.16 39.68 -6.77
N GLU A 487 -10.97 38.71 -6.33
CA GLU A 487 -12.42 38.77 -6.15
C GLU A 487 -12.98 37.41 -5.63
N ILE A 488 -14.05 37.49 -4.83
CA ILE A 488 -15.23 36.58 -4.79
C ILE A 488 -15.14 35.21 -4.08
N MET A 489 -15.90 35.14 -2.98
CA MET A 489 -16.49 33.93 -2.39
C MET A 489 -17.38 33.16 -3.39
N SER A 490 -17.31 31.83 -3.40
CA SER A 490 -18.37 30.97 -2.82
C SER A 490 -18.39 29.54 -3.39
N LEU A 491 -18.71 28.62 -2.48
CA LEU A 491 -19.55 27.43 -2.66
C LEU A 491 -19.01 26.12 -3.29
N CYS A 492 -19.36 25.05 -2.55
CA CYS A 492 -19.52 23.64 -2.94
C CYS A 492 -18.22 22.86 -3.21
N GLY A 493 -17.95 21.71 -2.59
CA GLY A 493 -18.86 20.69 -2.08
C GLY A 493 -19.31 19.77 -3.22
N ARG A 494 -18.58 18.67 -3.46
CA ARG A 494 -19.05 17.32 -3.86
C ARG A 494 -18.00 16.53 -4.66
N MET A 495 -17.90 15.25 -4.26
CA MET A 495 -17.76 14.05 -5.11
C MET A 495 -16.50 13.85 -5.95
N GLY A 496 -16.04 12.59 -5.97
CA GLY A 496 -15.34 12.02 -7.14
C GLY A 496 -13.98 11.42 -6.82
N THR A 497 -13.87 10.25 -6.22
CA THR A 497 -13.51 8.98 -6.90
C THR A 497 -12.38 9.05 -7.94
N VAL A 498 -11.37 8.18 -7.71
CA VAL A 498 -10.70 7.29 -8.70
C VAL A 498 -9.27 7.64 -9.17
N ARG A 499 -8.38 6.69 -8.82
CA ARG A 499 -7.18 6.15 -9.50
C ARG A 499 -5.91 7.01 -9.61
N LEU A 500 -4.92 6.61 -8.82
CA LEU A 500 -3.53 6.49 -9.27
C LEU A 500 -3.09 5.04 -9.06
N ALA A 501 -2.86 4.34 -10.16
CA ALA A 501 -2.30 3.00 -10.22
C ALA A 501 -0.92 3.05 -10.90
N ALA A 502 -0.02 2.26 -10.31
CA ALA A 502 1.03 1.45 -10.90
C ALA A 502 2.28 2.10 -11.53
N ILE A 503 3.42 1.72 -10.95
CA ILE A 503 4.75 1.66 -11.56
C ILE A 503 5.32 0.26 -11.22
N CYS A 504 6.10 -0.31 -12.17
CA CYS A 504 6.95 -1.52 -12.10
C CYS A 504 6.23 -2.88 -12.29
N VAL A 505 6.65 -3.85 -13.13
CA VAL A 505 7.91 -4.18 -13.83
C VAL A 505 7.58 -5.04 -15.08
N LEU A 506 8.27 -4.82 -16.21
CA LEU A 506 8.38 -5.83 -17.27
C LEU A 506 9.77 -5.73 -17.93
N LYS A 507 10.62 -6.73 -17.63
CA LYS A 507 11.82 -7.07 -18.39
C LYS A 507 11.88 -8.60 -18.49
N ASP A 508 12.38 -9.03 -19.63
CA ASP A 508 12.82 -10.38 -19.99
C ASP A 508 11.77 -11.34 -20.55
N TRP A 509 11.62 -11.29 -21.87
CA TRP A 509 11.21 -12.42 -22.70
C TRP A 509 11.97 -12.38 -24.03
N ASN A 510 13.15 -13.00 -24.06
CA ASN A 510 13.67 -13.60 -25.29
C ASN A 510 14.83 -14.56 -24.98
N ARG A 511 14.57 -15.86 -25.08
CA ARG A 511 15.48 -16.93 -25.57
C ARG A 511 14.92 -18.31 -25.22
N TYR A 512 14.26 -18.90 -26.22
CA TYR A 512 14.37 -20.33 -26.55
C TYR A 512 15.20 -20.41 -27.85
N PRO A 513 15.77 -21.57 -28.18
CA PRO A 513 14.97 -22.65 -28.80
C PRO A 513 14.69 -23.83 -27.88
#